data_AF-A0A7H2Q2T8-F1
#
_entry.id   AF-A0A7H2Q2T8-F1
#
_cell.length_a   1.000
_cell.length_b   1.000
_cell.length_c   1.000
_cell.angle_alpha   90.00
_cell.angle_beta   90.00
_cell.angle_gamma   90.00
#
_symmetry.space_group_name_H-M   'P 1'
#
loop_
_entity.id
_entity.type
_entity.pdbx_description
1 polymer ?
#
loop_
_entity_poly.entity_id
_entity_poly.type
_entity_poly.pdbx_seq_one_letter_code
_entity_poly.pdbx_strand_id
1 'polypeptide(L)'
;MQGLTADITPPTLAISATDLNLAAGESTTVTFTFSEAVTGFDATDVAVAGGTLTGLTTTDGVTWTATFTQDGTATPPSLSVSNGTYTDLAGNPGSGASLAGLTADITPPTLAISASDLNLAAGESTTVTFTFSEAVTGFDATDVAVAGGTLTGLTTTDGVTWTATFTQDGTATPPSLSVANGTYTDLAGNPGSGASLAGLTADITPPTLAISANDLNLAAGESTTVTFTFSEAVTGFDATDVAVAGGTLTGLTTTDGVTWTATFTQDGTATPPSLSVANGTYTDLAGNPGSGASLARLNSRHYATDPCD
;
A
#
# COMPACT_ATOMS: atom_id res chain seq x y z
N MET A 1 40.41 -57.57 44.67
CA MET A 1 40.85 -56.17 44.86
C MET A 1 40.14 -55.37 43.79
N GLN A 2 38.92 -54.92 44.06
CA GLN A 2 38.23 -54.00 43.16
C GLN A 2 38.96 -52.67 43.33
N GLY A 3 39.62 -52.18 42.28
CA GLY A 3 40.35 -50.92 42.32
C GLY A 3 39.38 -49.77 42.62
N LEU A 4 39.74 -48.87 43.53
CA LEU A 4 39.04 -47.61 43.64
C LEU A 4 39.30 -46.81 42.36
N THR A 5 38.28 -46.60 41.55
CA THR A 5 38.32 -45.64 40.44
C THR A 5 37.86 -44.29 40.97
N ALA A 6 38.68 -43.26 40.82
CA ALA A 6 38.30 -41.88 41.11
C ALA A 6 37.76 -41.23 39.83
N ASP A 7 36.62 -40.56 39.95
CA ASP A 7 36.15 -39.66 38.92
C ASP A 7 36.69 -38.26 39.20
N ILE A 8 37.38 -37.70 38.22
CA ILE A 8 38.05 -36.40 38.30
C ILE A 8 37.63 -35.47 37.16
N THR A 9 36.65 -35.88 36.34
CA THR A 9 36.22 -35.11 35.18
C THR A 9 35.08 -34.19 35.61
N PRO A 10 35.23 -32.87 35.59
CA PRO A 10 34.13 -32.00 35.96
C PRO A 10 33.02 -32.01 34.89
N PRO A 11 31.75 -31.91 35.28
CA PRO A 11 30.65 -31.84 34.33
C PRO A 11 30.65 -30.51 33.57
N THR A 12 30.41 -30.56 32.26
CA THR A 12 30.24 -29.38 31.40
C THR A 12 28.77 -29.06 31.16
N LEU A 13 28.45 -27.82 30.78
CA LEU A 13 27.09 -27.35 30.51
C LEU A 13 27.01 -26.68 29.12
N ALA A 14 25.96 -27.01 28.38
CA ALA A 14 25.52 -26.27 27.20
C ALA A 14 24.11 -25.70 27.44
N ILE A 15 23.86 -24.47 27.01
CA ILE A 15 22.54 -23.82 27.10
C ILE A 15 22.06 -23.52 25.69
N SER A 16 20.82 -23.89 25.38
CA SER A 16 20.15 -23.62 24.11
C SER A 16 18.72 -23.14 24.33
N ALA A 17 18.12 -22.51 23.33
CA ALA A 17 16.71 -22.12 23.35
C ALA A 17 16.05 -22.48 22.01
N THR A 18 14.74 -22.75 22.04
CA THR A 18 13.96 -23.06 20.83
C THR A 18 13.79 -21.86 19.91
N ASP A 19 13.79 -20.67 20.50
CA ASP A 19 13.79 -19.38 19.84
C ASP A 19 14.79 -18.46 20.54
N LEU A 20 15.52 -17.68 19.73
CA LEU A 20 16.58 -16.77 20.15
C LEU A 20 16.24 -15.31 19.88
N ASN A 21 15.13 -14.97 19.19
CA ASN A 21 14.77 -13.58 18.93
C ASN A 21 13.33 -13.30 19.34
N LEU A 22 13.15 -12.80 20.56
CA LEU A 22 11.85 -12.75 21.21
C LEU A 22 11.12 -11.41 21.01
N ALA A 23 9.82 -11.48 20.72
CA ALA A 23 8.90 -10.36 20.84
C ALA A 23 8.67 -9.93 22.30
N ALA A 24 8.04 -8.77 22.48
CA ALA A 24 7.64 -8.26 23.79
C ALA A 24 6.71 -9.25 24.53
N GLY A 25 7.18 -9.80 25.66
CA GLY A 25 6.41 -10.77 26.45
C GLY A 25 6.42 -12.21 25.92
N GLU A 26 7.14 -12.49 24.83
CA GLU A 26 7.23 -13.83 24.27
C GLU A 26 8.00 -14.78 25.19
N SER A 27 7.66 -16.07 25.11
CA SER A 27 8.32 -17.14 25.87
C SER A 27 9.02 -18.15 24.97
N THR A 28 10.22 -18.57 25.37
CA THR A 28 11.00 -19.61 24.71
C THR A 28 11.36 -20.72 25.67
N THR A 29 11.47 -21.96 25.17
CA THR A 29 11.94 -23.08 25.97
C THR A 29 13.46 -23.08 25.99
N VAL A 30 14.04 -23.00 27.19
CA VAL A 30 15.48 -23.06 27.43
C VAL A 30 15.84 -24.47 27.87
N THR A 31 16.88 -25.03 27.26
CA THR A 31 17.42 -26.35 27.61
C THR A 31 18.85 -26.22 28.10
N PHE A 32 19.11 -26.73 29.29
CA PHE A 32 20.42 -26.89 29.90
C PHE A 32 20.83 -28.36 29.77
N THR A 33 21.90 -28.64 29.03
CA THR A 33 22.41 -29.99 28.80
C THR A 33 23.76 -30.14 29.47
N PHE A 34 23.83 -30.98 30.49
CA PHE A 34 25.08 -31.34 31.15
C PHE A 34 25.75 -32.53 30.46
N SER A 35 27.07 -32.69 30.60
CA SER A 35 27.78 -33.86 30.06
C SER A 35 27.49 -35.17 30.81
N GLU A 36 26.93 -35.06 32.01
CA GLU A 36 26.54 -36.16 32.89
C GLU A 36 25.51 -35.65 33.92
N ALA A 37 25.00 -36.53 34.79
CA ALA A 37 24.00 -36.16 35.77
C ALA A 37 24.61 -35.28 36.87
N VAL A 38 23.96 -34.17 37.20
CA VAL A 38 24.42 -33.21 38.21
C VAL A 38 23.52 -33.17 39.44
N THR A 39 24.07 -32.65 40.52
CA THR A 39 23.37 -32.36 41.78
C THR A 39 23.61 -30.91 42.18
N GLY A 40 22.68 -30.36 42.97
CA GLY A 40 22.77 -28.98 43.46
C GLY A 40 22.36 -27.90 42.45
N PHE A 41 22.08 -28.24 41.19
CA PHE A 41 21.59 -27.29 40.19
C PHE A 41 20.12 -26.92 40.45
N ASP A 42 19.83 -25.63 40.62
CA ASP A 42 18.49 -25.06 40.73
C ASP A 42 18.38 -23.68 40.07
N ALA A 43 17.21 -23.04 40.18
CA ALA A 43 16.94 -21.76 39.53
C ALA A 43 17.81 -20.60 40.05
N THR A 44 18.37 -20.71 41.26
CA THR A 44 19.24 -19.69 41.85
C THR A 44 20.65 -19.70 41.25
N ASP A 45 21.04 -20.79 40.59
CA ASP A 45 22.31 -20.89 39.87
C ASP A 45 22.27 -20.18 38.51
N VAL A 46 21.08 -19.82 38.03
CA VAL A 46 20.87 -19.15 36.76
C VAL A 46 20.74 -17.65 36.97
N ALA A 47 21.72 -16.89 36.50
CA ALA A 47 21.62 -15.44 36.39
C ALA A 47 20.77 -15.09 35.15
N VAL A 48 19.72 -14.31 35.37
CA VAL A 48 18.72 -13.91 34.37
C VAL A 48 18.67 -12.38 34.28
N ALA A 49 18.64 -11.85 33.05
CA ALA A 49 18.30 -10.44 32.79
C ALA A 49 17.34 -10.34 31.60
N GLY A 50 16.60 -9.22 31.50
CA GLY A 50 15.66 -8.95 30.40
C GLY A 50 14.47 -9.90 30.32
N GLY A 51 14.13 -10.57 31.43
CA GLY A 51 13.09 -11.59 31.47
C GLY A 51 13.02 -12.35 32.79
N THR A 52 12.19 -13.39 32.81
CA THR A 52 12.03 -14.30 33.93
C THR A 52 12.19 -15.75 33.49
N LEU A 53 12.85 -16.56 34.32
CA LEU A 53 12.97 -18.01 34.11
C LEU A 53 12.06 -18.75 35.09
N THR A 54 11.21 -19.65 34.59
CA THR A 54 10.27 -20.43 35.42
C THR A 54 10.24 -21.90 35.02
N GLY A 55 9.72 -22.75 35.90
CA GLY A 55 9.46 -24.16 35.57
C GLY A 55 10.71 -25.00 35.32
N LEU A 56 11.84 -24.67 35.96
CA LEU A 56 13.07 -25.45 35.84
C LEU A 56 12.83 -26.88 36.36
N THR A 57 12.95 -27.88 35.48
CA THR A 57 12.69 -29.28 35.79
C THR A 57 13.65 -30.22 35.06
N THR A 58 13.81 -31.44 35.57
CA THR A 58 14.58 -32.54 34.95
C THR A 58 13.94 -33.89 35.27
N THR A 59 14.28 -34.92 34.50
CA THR A 59 13.92 -36.31 34.79
C THR A 59 15.12 -37.25 34.95
N ASP A 60 16.29 -36.82 34.49
CA ASP A 60 17.52 -37.63 34.42
C ASP A 60 18.72 -36.97 35.11
N GLY A 61 18.59 -35.71 35.54
CA GLY A 61 19.69 -34.92 36.11
C GLY A 61 20.70 -34.43 35.07
N VAL A 62 20.53 -34.78 33.79
CA VAL A 62 21.43 -34.44 32.68
C VAL A 62 20.83 -33.33 31.83
N THR A 63 19.53 -33.41 31.54
CA THR A 63 18.80 -32.42 30.74
C THR A 63 17.80 -31.71 31.62
N TRP A 64 17.92 -30.40 31.70
CA TRP A 64 17.00 -29.56 32.42
C TRP A 64 16.32 -28.60 31.45
N THR A 65 15.02 -28.41 31.62
CA THR A 65 14.24 -27.47 30.80
C THR A 65 13.57 -26.43 31.69
N ALA A 66 13.45 -25.22 31.15
CA ALA A 66 12.75 -24.11 31.77
C ALA A 66 12.10 -23.23 30.69
N THR A 67 11.18 -22.38 31.10
CA THR A 67 10.58 -21.36 30.23
C THR A 67 11.18 -20.00 30.58
N PHE A 68 11.81 -19.35 29.60
CA PHE A 68 12.20 -17.95 29.70
C PHE A 68 11.12 -17.09 29.05
N THR A 69 10.68 -16.05 29.74
CA THR A 69 9.71 -15.06 29.23
C THR A 69 10.37 -13.68 29.21
N GLN A 70 10.40 -13.04 28.05
CA GLN A 70 10.93 -11.68 27.88
C GLN A 70 10.04 -10.67 28.65
N ASP A 71 10.64 -9.66 29.28
CA ASP A 71 9.93 -8.80 30.26
C ASP A 71 9.15 -7.60 29.66
N GLY A 72 9.11 -7.48 28.34
CA GLY A 72 8.52 -6.37 27.58
C GLY A 72 9.37 -5.09 27.58
N THR A 73 10.56 -5.09 28.17
CA THR A 73 11.44 -3.92 28.26
C THR A 73 12.60 -3.99 27.28
N ALA A 74 13.28 -2.85 27.07
CA ALA A 74 14.46 -2.77 26.21
C ALA A 74 15.72 -3.40 26.82
N THR A 75 15.61 -4.07 27.98
CA THR A 75 16.74 -4.74 28.62
C THR A 75 17.11 -5.97 27.79
N PRO A 76 18.35 -6.09 27.28
CA PRO A 76 18.75 -7.26 26.50
C PRO A 76 18.61 -8.54 27.34
N PRO A 77 17.92 -9.58 26.83
CA PRO A 77 17.75 -10.82 27.55
C PRO A 77 19.09 -11.57 27.68
N SER A 78 19.34 -12.18 28.83
CA SER A 78 20.51 -13.05 29.02
C SER A 78 20.28 -14.14 30.06
N LEU A 79 20.94 -15.28 29.85
CA LEU A 79 20.94 -16.43 30.73
C LEU A 79 22.37 -16.96 30.87
N SER A 80 22.85 -17.05 32.11
CA SER A 80 24.16 -17.62 32.40
C SER A 80 24.18 -18.40 33.70
N VAL A 81 25.04 -19.41 33.75
CA VAL A 81 25.32 -20.21 34.95
C VAL A 81 26.80 -20.04 35.26
N SER A 82 27.12 -19.74 36.52
CA SER A 82 28.51 -19.53 36.96
C SER A 82 29.23 -20.84 37.27
N ASN A 83 30.56 -20.87 37.14
CA ASN A 83 31.38 -22.03 37.50
C ASN A 83 31.16 -22.44 38.97
N GLY A 84 31.09 -23.74 39.22
CA GLY A 84 31.04 -24.33 40.56
C GLY A 84 29.73 -24.16 41.32
N THR A 85 28.66 -23.73 40.65
CA THR A 85 27.31 -23.63 41.21
C THR A 85 26.62 -24.99 41.37
N TYR A 86 27.04 -25.98 40.58
CA TYR A 86 26.57 -27.36 40.63
C TYR A 86 27.76 -28.34 40.61
N THR A 87 27.51 -29.61 40.96
CA THR A 87 28.52 -30.68 40.94
C THR A 87 27.99 -31.95 40.27
N ASP A 88 28.87 -32.83 39.82
CA ASP A 88 28.49 -34.22 39.50
C ASP A 88 28.21 -35.04 40.78
N LEU A 89 27.97 -36.34 40.62
CA LEU A 89 27.76 -37.29 41.72
C LEU A 89 29.06 -37.62 42.49
N ALA A 90 30.24 -37.39 41.89
CA ALA A 90 31.54 -37.58 42.52
C ALA A 90 32.00 -36.34 43.33
N GLY A 91 31.29 -35.22 43.20
CA GLY A 91 31.57 -33.95 43.85
C GLY A 91 32.50 -33.02 43.07
N ASN A 92 32.78 -33.28 41.79
CA ASN A 92 33.58 -32.37 40.97
C ASN A 92 32.74 -31.13 40.58
N PRO A 93 33.24 -29.90 40.78
CA PRO A 93 32.51 -28.67 40.49
C PRO A 93 32.39 -28.42 38.99
N GLY A 94 31.18 -28.19 38.50
CA GLY A 94 30.91 -28.01 37.08
C GLY A 94 31.38 -26.68 36.49
N SER A 95 31.52 -26.65 35.16
CA SER A 95 31.86 -25.44 34.41
C SER A 95 30.62 -24.68 33.93
N GLY A 96 30.54 -23.39 34.22
CA GLY A 96 29.46 -22.52 33.79
C GLY A 96 29.37 -22.33 32.28
N ALA A 97 28.25 -21.75 31.84
CA ALA A 97 27.96 -21.46 30.44
C ALA A 97 27.05 -20.23 30.32
N SER A 98 26.92 -19.68 29.12
CA SER A 98 25.95 -18.62 28.82
C SER A 98 25.22 -18.96 27.53
N LEU A 99 23.93 -18.63 27.47
CA LEU A 99 23.16 -18.78 26.25
C LEU A 99 23.62 -17.73 25.23
N ALA A 100 24.14 -18.19 24.10
CA ALA A 100 24.59 -17.31 23.02
C ALA A 100 23.43 -16.93 22.09
N GLY A 101 23.41 -15.68 21.65
CA GLY A 101 22.53 -15.20 20.58
C GLY A 101 21.10 -14.88 20.98
N LEU A 102 20.74 -14.96 22.27
CA LEU A 102 19.42 -14.53 22.75
C LEU A 102 19.29 -13.01 22.63
N THR A 103 18.32 -12.55 21.84
CA THR A 103 17.97 -11.15 21.61
C THR A 103 16.48 -10.94 21.83
N ALA A 104 16.07 -9.67 21.87
CA ALA A 104 14.67 -9.28 21.87
C ALA A 104 14.46 -8.15 20.87
N ASP A 105 13.37 -8.24 20.12
CA ASP A 105 12.80 -7.11 19.40
C ASP A 105 11.46 -6.77 20.03
N ILE A 106 11.34 -5.57 20.57
CA ILE A 106 10.13 -5.12 21.28
C ILE A 106 9.40 -4.02 20.53
N THR A 107 9.81 -3.71 19.30
CA THR A 107 9.24 -2.61 18.52
C THR A 107 8.26 -3.18 17.51
N PRO A 108 6.95 -2.95 17.64
CA PRO A 108 6.02 -3.42 16.64
C PRO A 108 6.17 -2.68 15.31
N PRO A 109 5.97 -3.35 14.16
CA PRO A 109 6.05 -2.71 12.87
C PRO A 109 4.88 -1.72 12.65
N THR A 110 5.18 -0.59 12.02
CA THR A 110 4.21 0.42 11.58
C THR A 110 3.96 0.33 10.08
N LEU A 111 2.80 0.80 9.61
CA LEU A 111 2.43 0.81 8.20
C LEU A 111 2.04 2.23 7.74
N ALA A 112 2.53 2.62 6.56
CA ALA A 112 2.04 3.75 5.79
C ALA A 112 1.49 3.27 4.43
N ILE A 113 0.39 3.86 3.97
CA ILE A 113 -0.22 3.54 2.67
C ILE A 113 -0.25 4.81 1.83
N SER A 114 0.20 4.72 0.58
CA SER A 114 0.19 5.81 -0.41
C SER A 114 -0.28 5.30 -1.78
N ALA A 115 -0.67 6.22 -2.66
CA ALA A 115 -1.01 5.91 -4.04
C ALA A 115 -0.33 6.92 -4.98
N SER A 116 0.02 6.48 -6.19
CA SER A 116 0.62 7.35 -7.23
C SER A 116 -0.33 8.42 -7.74
N ASP A 117 -1.62 8.10 -7.72
CA ASP A 117 -2.74 8.99 -8.02
C ASP A 117 -3.83 8.81 -6.95
N LEU A 118 -4.41 9.92 -6.52
CA LEU A 118 -5.44 10.03 -5.50
C LEU A 118 -6.81 10.44 -6.04
N ASN A 119 -6.95 10.83 -7.31
CA ASN A 119 -8.23 11.24 -7.89
C ASN A 119 -8.50 10.42 -9.15
N LEU A 120 -9.28 9.35 -9.02
CA LEU A 120 -9.42 8.36 -10.08
C LEU A 120 -10.66 8.58 -10.94
N ALA A 121 -10.51 8.53 -12.26
CA ALA A 121 -11.61 8.38 -13.20
C ALA A 121 -12.31 7.02 -13.09
N ALA A 122 -13.48 6.91 -13.73
CA ALA A 122 -14.21 5.65 -13.83
C ALA A 122 -13.36 4.54 -14.48
N GLY A 123 -13.04 3.49 -13.71
CA GLY A 123 -12.23 2.37 -14.20
C GLY A 123 -10.72 2.62 -14.21
N GLU A 124 -10.27 3.79 -13.76
CA GLU A 124 -8.84 4.11 -13.69
C GLU A 124 -8.12 3.24 -12.65
N SER A 125 -6.83 2.99 -12.89
CA SER A 125 -5.97 2.23 -11.98
C SER A 125 -4.82 3.09 -11.46
N THR A 126 -4.48 2.91 -10.19
CA THR A 126 -3.36 3.57 -9.51
C THR A 126 -2.49 2.54 -8.81
N THR A 127 -1.19 2.82 -8.69
CA THR A 127 -0.29 1.98 -7.90
C THR A 127 -0.39 2.38 -6.44
N VAL A 128 -0.77 1.42 -5.59
CA VAL A 128 -0.79 1.57 -4.13
C VAL A 128 0.50 0.99 -3.56
N THR A 129 1.15 1.75 -2.69
CA THR A 129 2.37 1.34 -1.97
C THR A 129 2.09 1.27 -0.48
N PHE A 130 2.36 0.11 0.11
CA PHE A 130 2.35 -0.16 1.54
C PHE A 130 3.82 -0.18 2.00
N THR A 131 4.17 0.69 2.94
CA THR A 131 5.53 0.81 3.48
C THR A 131 5.50 0.51 4.96
N PHE A 132 6.15 -0.59 5.34
CA PHE A 132 6.35 -0.97 6.72
C PHE A 132 7.64 -0.33 7.28
N SER A 133 7.74 -0.17 8.60
CA SER A 133 8.99 0.32 9.23
C SER A 133 10.12 -0.72 9.21
N GLU A 134 9.80 -1.98 8.96
CA GLU A 134 10.70 -3.12 8.90
C GLU A 134 10.05 -4.27 8.11
N ALA A 135 10.76 -5.39 7.95
CA ALA A 135 10.26 -6.52 7.20
C ALA A 135 9.16 -7.25 7.99
N VAL A 136 8.02 -7.50 7.36
CA VAL A 136 6.87 -8.16 7.99
C VAL A 136 6.62 -9.56 7.42
N THR A 137 5.94 -10.38 8.21
CA THR A 137 5.41 -11.68 7.84
C THR A 137 3.90 -11.71 8.03
N GLY A 138 3.22 -12.62 7.32
CA GLY A 138 1.77 -12.79 7.41
C GLY A 138 0.94 -11.77 6.65
N PHE A 139 1.52 -10.68 6.12
CA PHE A 139 0.80 -9.69 5.33
C PHE A 139 0.42 -10.23 3.94
N ASP A 140 -0.86 -10.22 3.61
CA ASP A 140 -1.38 -10.56 2.29
C ASP A 140 -2.62 -9.73 1.88
N ALA A 141 -3.20 -10.04 0.72
CA ALA A 141 -4.32 -9.28 0.17
C ALA A 141 -5.61 -9.37 1.01
N THR A 142 -5.75 -10.40 1.86
CA THR A 142 -6.90 -10.58 2.76
C THR A 142 -6.87 -9.63 3.97
N ASP A 143 -5.70 -9.08 4.29
CA ASP A 143 -5.53 -8.08 5.34
C ASP A 143 -5.97 -6.68 4.91
N VAL A 144 -6.15 -6.46 3.61
CA VAL A 144 -6.54 -5.17 3.05
C VAL A 144 -8.06 -5.14 2.84
N ALA A 145 -8.74 -4.33 3.63
CA ALA A 145 -10.13 -3.98 3.36
C ALA A 145 -10.19 -2.95 2.23
N VAL A 146 -10.99 -3.25 1.21
CA VAL A 146 -11.11 -2.45 -0.02
C VAL A 146 -12.58 -2.10 -0.28
N ALA A 147 -12.84 -0.86 -0.68
CA ALA A 147 -14.14 -0.40 -1.18
C ALA A 147 -13.97 0.49 -2.41
N GLY A 148 -15.02 0.63 -3.23
CA GLY A 148 -15.04 1.46 -4.44
C GLY A 148 -14.06 1.03 -5.54
N GLY A 149 -13.64 -0.23 -5.53
CA GLY A 149 -12.65 -0.76 -6.45
C GLY A 149 -12.17 -2.16 -6.08
N THR A 150 -11.11 -2.59 -6.78
CA THR A 150 -10.43 -3.88 -6.56
C THR A 150 -8.94 -3.68 -6.40
N LEU A 151 -8.31 -4.45 -5.49
CA LEU A 151 -6.86 -4.49 -5.33
C LEU A 151 -6.31 -5.79 -5.91
N THR A 152 -5.29 -5.70 -6.77
CA THR A 152 -4.67 -6.88 -7.42
C THR A 152 -3.14 -6.77 -7.43
N GLY A 153 -2.47 -7.90 -7.62
CA GLY A 153 -1.02 -7.93 -7.83
C GLY A 153 -0.19 -7.50 -6.63
N LEU A 154 -0.67 -7.73 -5.40
CA LEU A 154 0.08 -7.44 -4.18
C LEU A 154 1.38 -8.25 -4.16
N THR A 155 2.52 -7.56 -4.15
CA THR A 155 3.86 -8.16 -4.24
C THR A 155 4.90 -7.37 -3.45
N THR A 156 5.98 -8.04 -3.03
CA THR A 156 7.16 -7.45 -2.38
C THR A 156 8.42 -8.23 -2.79
N THR A 157 9.59 -7.62 -2.59
CA THR A 157 10.91 -8.27 -2.70
C THR A 157 11.71 -8.27 -1.40
N ASP A 158 11.31 -7.46 -0.43
CA ASP A 158 12.08 -7.21 0.80
C ASP A 158 11.25 -7.40 2.08
N GLY A 159 9.93 -7.59 1.97
CA GLY A 159 9.01 -7.67 3.11
C GLY A 159 8.72 -6.31 3.77
N VAL A 160 9.34 -5.22 3.30
CA VAL A 160 9.21 -3.86 3.84
C VAL A 160 8.30 -3.01 2.95
N THR A 161 8.50 -3.09 1.63
CA THR A 161 7.72 -2.34 0.65
C THR A 161 6.89 -3.29 -0.17
N TRP A 162 5.58 -3.12 -0.13
CA TRP A 162 4.63 -3.91 -0.91
C TRP A 162 3.89 -2.99 -1.88
N THR A 163 3.69 -3.48 -3.10
CA THR A 163 2.98 -2.74 -4.14
C THR A 163 1.82 -3.55 -4.67
N ALA A 164 0.74 -2.88 -5.02
CA ALA A 164 -0.44 -3.46 -5.64
C ALA A 164 -1.08 -2.44 -6.60
N THR A 165 -1.95 -2.92 -7.49
CA THR A 165 -2.76 -2.07 -8.36
C THR A 165 -4.17 -1.99 -7.81
N PHE A 166 -4.62 -0.78 -7.47
CA PHE A 166 -6.02 -0.50 -7.20
C PHE A 166 -6.70 -0.03 -8.48
N THR A 167 -7.85 -0.61 -8.81
CA THR A 167 -8.68 -0.20 -9.95
C THR A 167 -10.04 0.24 -9.43
N GLN A 168 -10.43 1.48 -9.74
CA GLN A 168 -11.74 2.03 -9.38
C GLN A 168 -12.85 1.27 -10.14
N ASP A 169 -13.98 0.99 -9.50
CA ASP A 169 -15.01 0.05 -10.03
C ASP A 169 -16.05 0.67 -10.99
N GLY A 170 -15.91 1.95 -11.31
CA GLY A 170 -16.85 2.75 -12.11
C GLY A 170 -18.10 3.19 -11.36
N THR A 171 -18.21 2.89 -10.05
CA THR A 171 -19.39 3.22 -9.24
C THR A 171 -19.17 4.47 -8.38
N ALA A 172 -20.25 5.02 -7.85
CA ALA A 172 -20.20 6.18 -6.96
C ALA A 172 -19.72 5.84 -5.54
N THR A 173 -19.36 4.58 -5.27
CA THR A 173 -18.82 4.16 -3.98
C THR A 173 -17.46 4.83 -3.79
N PRO A 174 -17.25 5.63 -2.73
CA PRO A 174 -15.96 6.25 -2.48
C PRO A 174 -14.88 5.18 -2.32
N PRO A 175 -13.75 5.29 -3.04
CA PRO A 175 -12.68 4.32 -2.93
C PRO A 175 -11.98 4.43 -1.57
N SER A 176 -11.64 3.30 -0.96
CA SER A 176 -10.88 3.28 0.29
C SER A 176 -10.05 2.01 0.43
N LEU A 177 -8.87 2.14 1.04
CA LEU A 177 -8.04 1.02 1.48
C LEU A 177 -7.65 1.18 2.95
N SER A 178 -7.79 0.10 3.72
CA SER A 178 -7.33 0.06 5.11
C SER A 178 -6.82 -1.31 5.49
N VAL A 179 -5.84 -1.35 6.40
CA VAL A 179 -5.32 -2.55 7.03
C VAL A 179 -5.59 -2.45 8.53
N ALA A 180 -6.08 -3.52 9.15
CA ALA A 180 -6.39 -3.54 10.57
C ALA A 180 -5.14 -3.81 11.43
N ASN A 181 -5.21 -3.49 12.74
CA ASN A 181 -4.13 -3.81 13.68
C ASN A 181 -3.98 -5.34 13.83
N GLY A 182 -2.73 -5.79 13.94
CA GLY A 182 -2.39 -7.18 14.30
C GLY A 182 -2.67 -8.23 13.22
N THR A 183 -2.94 -7.82 11.98
CA THR A 183 -3.14 -8.76 10.87
C THR A 183 -1.82 -9.28 10.30
N TYR A 184 -0.71 -8.63 10.61
CA TYR A 184 0.66 -9.02 10.26
C TYR A 184 1.59 -8.83 11.46
N THR A 185 2.77 -9.43 11.40
CA THR A 185 3.82 -9.31 12.44
C THR A 185 5.17 -9.01 11.83
N ASP A 186 6.14 -8.58 12.63
CA ASP A 186 7.55 -8.63 12.22
C ASP A 186 8.09 -10.08 12.29
N LEU A 187 9.43 -10.23 12.20
CA LEU A 187 10.12 -11.51 12.30
C LEU A 187 10.27 -12.02 13.75
N ALA A 188 10.18 -11.15 14.75
CA ALA A 188 10.17 -11.53 16.16
C ALA A 188 8.76 -11.89 16.65
N GLY A 189 7.72 -11.59 15.86
CA GLY A 189 6.32 -11.86 16.19
C GLY A 189 5.58 -10.68 16.82
N ASN A 190 6.13 -9.45 16.82
CA ASN A 190 5.38 -8.29 17.32
C ASN A 190 4.23 -7.95 16.35
N PRO A 191 2.98 -7.83 16.83
CA PRO A 191 1.83 -7.52 15.99
C PRO A 191 1.86 -6.07 15.49
N GLY A 192 1.74 -5.89 14.18
CA GLY A 192 1.82 -4.59 13.54
C GLY A 192 0.61 -3.67 13.76
N SER A 193 0.82 -2.38 13.51
CA SER A 193 -0.23 -1.35 13.56
C SER A 193 -0.84 -1.05 12.19
N GLY A 194 -2.16 -1.11 12.11
CA GLY A 194 -2.92 -0.84 10.89
C GLY A 194 -2.86 0.62 10.44
N ALA A 195 -3.29 0.85 9.20
CA ALA A 195 -3.31 2.16 8.56
C ALA A 195 -4.46 2.27 7.55
N SER A 196 -4.73 3.49 7.09
CA SER A 196 -5.70 3.75 6.01
C SER A 196 -5.11 4.72 5.02
N LEU A 197 -5.39 4.51 3.73
CA LEU A 197 -5.00 5.44 2.68
C LEU A 197 -5.85 6.71 2.78
N ALA A 198 -5.19 7.86 2.96
CA ALA A 198 -5.86 9.15 3.04
C ALA A 198 -5.98 9.80 1.66
N GLY A 199 -7.12 10.46 1.41
CA GLY A 199 -7.29 11.34 0.25
C GLY A 199 -7.59 10.65 -1.07
N LEU A 200 -7.77 9.34 -1.11
CA LEU A 200 -8.21 8.64 -2.32
C LEU A 200 -9.69 9.00 -2.61
N THR A 201 -9.95 9.50 -3.81
CA THR A 201 -11.27 9.90 -4.29
C THR A 201 -11.51 9.36 -5.70
N ALA A 202 -12.77 9.43 -6.15
CA ALA A 202 -13.14 9.07 -7.50
C ALA A 202 -14.00 10.19 -8.11
N ASP A 203 -13.71 10.54 -9.35
CA ASP A 203 -14.60 11.30 -10.22
C ASP A 203 -15.09 10.38 -11.33
N ILE A 204 -16.36 10.04 -11.31
CA ILE A 204 -16.96 9.11 -12.28
C ILE A 204 -17.85 9.82 -13.29
N THR A 205 -17.86 11.16 -13.31
CA THR A 205 -18.77 11.93 -14.17
C THR A 205 -18.02 12.44 -15.38
N PRO A 206 -18.29 11.95 -16.60
CA PRO A 206 -17.62 12.47 -17.78
C PRO A 206 -18.09 13.90 -18.13
N PRO A 207 -17.19 14.74 -18.65
CA PRO A 207 -17.55 16.09 -19.06
C PRO A 207 -18.44 16.07 -20.31
N THR A 208 -19.53 16.86 -20.27
CA THR A 208 -20.43 17.06 -21.41
C THR A 208 -20.08 18.33 -22.17
N LEU A 209 -20.42 18.40 -23.46
CA LEU A 209 -20.19 19.57 -24.31
C LEU A 209 -21.49 20.08 -24.92
N ALA A 210 -21.69 21.40 -24.89
CA ALA A 210 -22.67 22.12 -25.67
C ALA A 210 -21.99 23.08 -26.64
N ILE A 211 -22.46 23.15 -27.89
CA ILE A 211 -21.95 24.06 -28.91
C ILE A 211 -23.06 25.02 -29.31
N SER A 212 -22.77 26.32 -29.27
CA SER A 212 -23.68 27.40 -29.67
C SER A 212 -22.96 28.43 -30.54
N ALA A 213 -23.70 29.22 -31.29
CA ALA A 213 -23.16 30.37 -32.02
C ALA A 213 -24.07 31.58 -31.86
N ASN A 214 -23.49 32.77 -31.88
CA ASN A 214 -24.24 34.03 -31.75
C ASN A 214 -25.19 34.27 -32.93
N ASP A 215 -24.81 33.76 -34.11
CA ASP A 215 -25.61 33.80 -35.32
C ASP A 215 -25.61 32.43 -35.99
N LEU A 216 -26.81 31.96 -36.32
CA LEU A 216 -27.09 30.68 -36.99
C LEU A 216 -27.52 30.89 -38.45
N ASN A 217 -27.33 32.07 -39.04
CA ASN A 217 -27.71 32.36 -40.42
C ASN A 217 -26.63 33.18 -41.14
N LEU A 218 -25.56 32.52 -41.56
CA LEU A 218 -24.42 33.21 -42.16
C LEU A 218 -24.55 33.32 -43.69
N ALA A 219 -24.25 34.51 -44.21
CA ALA A 219 -23.96 34.73 -45.62
C ALA A 219 -22.51 34.35 -45.97
N ALA A 220 -22.21 34.23 -47.27
CA ALA A 220 -20.89 33.85 -47.74
C ALA A 220 -19.82 34.85 -47.25
N GLY A 221 -18.79 34.35 -46.55
CA GLY A 221 -17.74 35.18 -45.96
C GLY A 221 -18.11 35.84 -44.63
N GLU A 222 -19.34 35.66 -44.13
CA GLU A 222 -19.74 36.16 -42.82
C GLU A 222 -19.17 35.30 -41.69
N SER A 223 -18.86 35.96 -40.57
CA SER A 223 -18.29 35.32 -39.39
C SER A 223 -19.23 35.39 -38.20
N THR A 224 -19.20 34.35 -37.36
CA THR A 224 -19.88 34.34 -36.06
C THR A 224 -18.96 33.81 -34.97
N THR A 225 -19.20 34.25 -33.74
CA THR A 225 -18.57 33.65 -32.58
C THR A 225 -19.29 32.36 -32.23
N VAL A 226 -18.53 31.28 -32.13
CA VAL A 226 -18.97 29.98 -31.66
C VAL A 226 -18.46 29.81 -30.23
N THR A 227 -19.35 29.34 -29.36
CA THR A 227 -19.04 29.03 -27.95
C THR A 227 -19.22 27.54 -27.71
N PHE A 228 -18.17 26.91 -27.21
CA PHE A 228 -18.15 25.54 -26.69
C PHE A 228 -18.19 25.64 -25.17
N THR A 229 -19.21 25.06 -24.54
CA THR A 229 -19.41 25.08 -23.09
C THR A 229 -19.38 23.65 -22.57
N PHE A 230 -18.37 23.36 -21.77
CA PHE A 230 -18.24 22.10 -21.07
C PHE A 230 -18.96 22.15 -19.71
N SER A 231 -19.38 21.01 -19.16
CA SER A 231 -19.96 20.96 -17.81
C SER A 231 -18.96 21.23 -16.69
N GLU A 232 -17.67 21.13 -17.01
CA GLU A 232 -16.53 21.33 -16.13
C GLU A 232 -15.27 21.64 -16.95
N ALA A 233 -14.14 21.87 -16.29
CA ALA A 233 -12.89 22.19 -16.98
C ALA A 233 -12.32 20.94 -17.66
N VAL A 234 -11.97 21.05 -18.94
CA VAL A 234 -11.44 19.93 -19.73
C VAL A 234 -9.96 20.13 -20.08
N THR A 235 -9.28 19.02 -20.33
CA THR A 235 -7.92 18.95 -20.85
C THR A 235 -7.91 18.25 -22.22
N GLY A 236 -6.88 18.52 -23.03
CA GLY A 236 -6.72 17.91 -24.35
C GLY A 236 -7.58 18.49 -25.47
N PHE A 237 -8.59 19.33 -25.19
CA PHE A 237 -9.42 19.95 -26.22
C PHE A 237 -8.66 21.02 -27.02
N ASP A 238 -8.61 20.87 -28.35
CA ASP A 238 -8.05 21.85 -29.27
C ASP A 238 -8.80 21.92 -30.62
N ALA A 239 -8.29 22.72 -31.56
CA ALA A 239 -8.95 22.95 -32.85
C ALA A 239 -9.00 21.71 -33.75
N THR A 240 -8.14 20.71 -33.52
CA THR A 240 -8.12 19.45 -34.27
C THR A 240 -9.24 18.50 -33.87
N ASP A 241 -9.81 18.69 -32.68
CA ASP A 241 -10.98 17.94 -32.21
C ASP A 241 -12.29 18.39 -32.85
N VAL A 242 -12.29 19.57 -33.47
CA VAL A 242 -13.47 20.15 -34.12
C VAL A 242 -13.46 19.82 -35.60
N ALA A 243 -14.34 18.92 -36.01
CA ALA A 243 -14.64 18.72 -37.42
C ALA A 243 -15.51 19.88 -37.92
N VAL A 244 -15.03 20.55 -38.97
CA VAL A 244 -15.64 21.75 -39.56
C VAL A 244 -16.09 21.45 -40.99
N ALA A 245 -17.31 21.85 -41.33
CA ALA A 245 -17.82 21.84 -42.71
C ALA A 245 -18.42 23.20 -43.08
N GLY A 246 -18.40 23.55 -44.38
CA GLY A 246 -19.00 24.77 -44.92
C GLY A 246 -18.36 26.08 -44.45
N GLY A 247 -17.10 26.02 -44.00
CA GLY A 247 -16.40 27.18 -43.47
C GLY A 247 -15.06 26.85 -42.82
N THR A 248 -14.53 27.81 -42.08
CA THR A 248 -13.27 27.72 -41.33
C THR A 248 -13.48 28.14 -39.88
N LEU A 249 -12.79 27.49 -38.95
CA LEU A 249 -12.79 27.83 -37.53
C LEU A 249 -11.41 28.35 -37.14
N THR A 250 -11.33 29.51 -36.50
CA THR A 250 -10.06 30.14 -36.10
C THR A 250 -10.14 30.73 -34.70
N GLY A 251 -8.98 30.91 -34.06
CA GLY A 251 -8.88 31.62 -32.79
C GLY A 251 -9.56 30.89 -31.62
N LEU A 252 -9.56 29.56 -31.61
CA LEU A 252 -10.07 28.78 -30.48
C LEU A 252 -9.25 29.10 -29.22
N THR A 253 -9.91 29.63 -28.20
CA THR A 253 -9.27 30.11 -26.96
C THR A 253 -10.18 29.90 -25.75
N THR A 254 -9.57 29.76 -24.57
CA THR A 254 -10.25 29.70 -23.26
C THR A 254 -9.40 30.39 -22.20
N THR A 255 -10.02 30.72 -21.06
CA THR A 255 -9.33 31.20 -19.84
C THR A 255 -9.56 30.31 -18.64
N ASP A 256 -10.55 29.41 -18.69
CA ASP A 256 -11.02 28.61 -17.56
C ASP A 256 -11.08 27.11 -17.86
N GLY A 257 -10.87 26.70 -19.11
CA GLY A 257 -11.01 25.30 -19.54
C GLY A 257 -12.45 24.82 -19.66
N VAL A 258 -13.44 25.64 -19.29
CA VAL A 258 -14.88 25.31 -19.29
C VAL A 258 -15.56 25.94 -20.51
N THR A 259 -15.24 27.20 -20.80
CA THR A 259 -15.81 27.95 -21.91
C THR A 259 -14.73 28.26 -22.93
N TRP A 260 -14.91 27.76 -24.15
CA TRP A 260 -14.02 28.03 -25.26
C TRP A 260 -14.75 28.80 -26.34
N THR A 261 -14.08 29.78 -26.93
CA THR A 261 -14.64 30.60 -28.01
C THR A 261 -13.76 30.53 -29.25
N ALA A 262 -14.39 30.54 -30.41
CA ALA A 262 -13.72 30.59 -31.71
C ALA A 262 -14.54 31.43 -32.69
N THR A 263 -13.91 31.86 -33.78
CA THR A 263 -14.59 32.53 -34.89
C THR A 263 -14.78 31.53 -36.03
N PHE A 264 -16.04 31.27 -36.40
CA PHE A 264 -16.39 30.52 -37.59
C PHE A 264 -16.69 31.47 -38.74
N THR A 265 -16.09 31.25 -39.91
CA THR A 265 -16.34 32.03 -41.14
C THR A 265 -16.87 31.12 -42.24
N GLN A 266 -18.05 31.42 -42.79
CA GLN A 266 -18.67 30.64 -43.85
C GLN A 266 -17.86 30.77 -45.16
N ASP A 267 -17.57 29.66 -45.84
CA ASP A 267 -16.72 29.65 -47.04
C ASP A 267 -17.46 30.03 -48.35
N GLY A 268 -18.79 30.21 -48.27
CA GLY A 268 -19.64 30.52 -49.42
C GLY A 268 -19.90 29.35 -50.36
N THR A 269 -19.57 28.11 -49.95
CA THR A 269 -19.86 26.90 -50.72
C THR A 269 -21.29 26.41 -50.47
N ALA A 270 -21.75 25.44 -51.28
CA ALA A 270 -23.06 24.80 -51.09
C ALA A 270 -23.10 23.84 -49.89
N THR A 271 -21.96 23.58 -49.23
CA THR A 271 -21.88 22.70 -48.06
C THR A 271 -22.52 23.38 -46.86
N PRO A 272 -23.57 22.81 -46.25
CA PRO A 272 -24.17 23.40 -45.06
C PRO A 272 -23.14 23.49 -43.92
N PRO A 273 -22.98 24.66 -43.29
CA PRO A 273 -22.04 24.81 -42.20
C PRO A 273 -22.45 24.00 -40.97
N SER A 274 -21.48 23.26 -40.43
CA SER A 274 -21.64 22.45 -39.22
C SER A 274 -20.33 22.31 -38.47
N LEU A 275 -20.44 22.16 -37.15
CA LEU A 275 -19.35 21.83 -36.26
C LEU A 275 -19.70 20.56 -35.50
N SER A 276 -18.74 19.65 -35.37
CA SER A 276 -18.91 18.48 -34.51
C SER A 276 -17.61 18.13 -33.81
N VAL A 277 -17.74 17.74 -32.55
CA VAL A 277 -16.67 17.18 -31.73
C VAL A 277 -17.04 15.72 -31.45
N ALA A 278 -16.10 14.81 -31.62
CA ALA A 278 -16.33 13.38 -31.39
C ALA A 278 -16.23 13.02 -29.90
N ASN A 279 -16.76 11.87 -29.51
CA ASN A 279 -16.61 11.36 -28.14
C ASN A 279 -15.14 11.03 -27.85
N GLY A 280 -14.69 11.32 -26.62
CA GLY A 280 -13.39 10.92 -26.11
C GLY A 280 -12.20 11.66 -26.71
N THR A 281 -12.40 12.76 -27.44
CA THR A 281 -11.30 13.59 -27.96
C THR A 281 -10.73 14.55 -26.91
N TYR A 282 -11.42 14.72 -25.79
CA TYR A 282 -10.99 15.49 -24.63
C TYR A 282 -11.39 14.76 -23.35
N THR A 283 -10.78 15.12 -22.22
CA THR A 283 -11.07 14.55 -20.89
C THR A 283 -11.27 15.65 -19.86
N ASP A 284 -11.82 15.34 -18.70
CA ASP A 284 -11.72 16.22 -17.52
C ASP A 284 -10.31 16.12 -16.90
N LEU A 285 -10.16 16.62 -15.67
CA LEU A 285 -8.90 16.55 -14.92
C LEU A 285 -8.64 15.17 -14.30
N ALA A 286 -9.69 14.40 -13.99
CA ALA A 286 -9.59 13.03 -13.50
C ALA A 286 -9.33 12.02 -14.63
N GLY A 287 -9.49 12.43 -15.90
CA GLY A 287 -9.27 11.60 -17.07
C GLY A 287 -10.55 10.97 -17.65
N ASN A 288 -11.75 11.35 -17.20
CA ASN A 288 -12.97 10.80 -17.79
C ASN A 288 -13.15 11.33 -19.24
N PRO A 289 -13.38 10.45 -20.23
CA PRO A 289 -13.51 10.84 -21.62
C PRO A 289 -14.83 11.57 -21.88
N GLY A 290 -14.76 12.76 -22.46
CA GLY A 290 -15.93 13.60 -22.67
C GLY A 290 -16.88 13.13 -23.77
N SER A 291 -18.13 13.55 -23.68
CA SER A 291 -19.15 13.28 -24.70
C SER A 291 -19.17 14.34 -25.80
N GLY A 292 -18.99 13.93 -27.04
CA GLY A 292 -19.04 14.78 -28.22
C GLY A 292 -20.40 15.45 -28.42
N ALA A 293 -20.40 16.51 -29.23
CA ALA A 293 -21.58 17.30 -29.56
C ALA A 293 -21.50 17.82 -30.99
N SER A 294 -22.64 18.18 -31.56
CA SER A 294 -22.70 18.76 -32.90
C SER A 294 -23.61 19.97 -32.93
N LEU A 295 -23.16 21.04 -33.58
CA LEU A 295 -23.98 22.15 -34.02
C LEU A 295 -24.18 22.04 -35.53
N ALA A 296 -25.39 21.64 -35.92
CA ALA A 296 -25.78 21.57 -37.33
C ALA A 296 -26.66 22.77 -37.71
N ARG A 297 -26.60 23.16 -38.99
CA ARG A 297 -27.44 24.19 -39.60
C ARG A 297 -27.18 25.60 -39.03
N LEU A 298 -25.97 26.13 -39.26
CA LEU A 298 -25.74 27.59 -39.20
C LEU A 298 -26.42 28.35 -40.38
N ASN A 299 -27.48 27.76 -40.98
CA ASN A 299 -28.32 28.36 -42.01
C ASN A 299 -29.81 27.97 -41.79
N SER A 300 -30.68 28.96 -41.62
CA SER A 300 -32.09 28.88 -42.03
C SER A 300 -32.35 29.88 -43.17
N ARG A 301 -32.78 29.31 -44.30
CA ARG A 301 -33.05 29.90 -45.62
C ARG A 301 -33.43 31.39 -45.64
N HIS A 302 -32.77 32.15 -46.50
CA HIS A 302 -33.45 33.14 -47.34
C HIS A 302 -33.07 32.90 -48.80
N TYR A 303 -33.85 32.07 -49.50
CA TYR A 303 -33.93 32.22 -50.96
C TYR A 303 -34.68 33.52 -51.18
N ALA A 304 -33.95 34.62 -51.41
CA ALA A 304 -34.53 35.77 -52.07
C ALA A 304 -35.03 35.28 -53.44
N THR A 305 -36.34 35.38 -53.65
CA THR A 305 -36.97 35.13 -54.93
C THR A 305 -36.36 36.04 -55.99
N ASP A 306 -35.89 35.42 -57.07
CA ASP A 306 -35.54 36.03 -58.34
C ASP A 306 -36.69 36.92 -58.86
N PRO A 307 -36.47 38.22 -59.15
CA PRO A 307 -37.47 39.01 -59.85
C PRO A 307 -37.32 38.75 -61.35
N CYS A 308 -38.13 37.83 -61.87
CA CYS A 308 -38.60 37.93 -63.25
C CYS A 308 -39.68 39.02 -63.31
N ASP A 309 -39.30 40.23 -63.77
CA ASP A 309 -39.97 41.02 -64.82
C ASP A 309 -39.20 42.33 -65.07
#